data_AF-A0AAW2T466-F1
#
_entry.id   AF-A0AAW2T466-F1
#
_cell.length_a   1.000
_cell.length_b   1.000
_cell.length_c   1.000
_cell.angle_alpha   90.00
_cell.angle_beta   90.00
_cell.angle_gamma   90.00
#
_symmetry.space_group_name_H-M   'P 1'
#
loop_
_entity.id
_entity.type
_entity.pdbx_description
1 polymer ?
#
loop_
_entity_poly.entity_id
_entity_poly.type
_entity_poly.pdbx_seq_one_letter_code
_entity_poly.pdbx_strand_id
1 'polypeptide(L)'
;MMEPELIKEVLNNNHIFKKPTPNPLAKFLVCGINGYEDDKWSKHRKIINPAFYVEKLRHMVPAMHRSCVEMIEKWEKLVKIEEGKGIEIDVRAYFEDLTGQVISRTAFGSSYEEGRRIFELQKEQAELTRQVLQSVYVPGWR
;
A
#
# COMPACT_ATOMS: atom_id res chain seq x y z
N MET A 1 -23.01 -7.81 4.18
CA MET A 1 -22.82 -8.98 3.30
C MET A 1 -21.73 -9.83 3.88
N MET A 2 -22.03 -11.07 4.27
CA MET A 2 -21.06 -12.00 4.86
C MET A 2 -20.94 -13.31 4.06
N GLU A 3 -21.74 -13.47 3.01
CA GLU A 3 -21.71 -14.65 2.14
C GLU A 3 -20.67 -14.45 1.02
N PRO A 4 -19.67 -15.35 0.89
CA PRO A 4 -18.60 -15.24 -0.12
C PRO A 4 -19.11 -15.13 -1.56
N GLU A 5 -20.20 -15.82 -1.87
CA GLU A 5 -20.83 -15.90 -3.18
C GLU A 5 -21.35 -14.53 -3.61
N LEU A 6 -22.04 -13.84 -2.69
CA LEU A 6 -22.53 -12.47 -2.91
C LEU A 6 -21.39 -11.48 -3.04
N ILE A 7 -20.33 -11.61 -2.23
CA ILE A 7 -19.14 -10.74 -2.34
C ILE A 7 -18.49 -10.91 -3.71
N LYS A 8 -18.35 -12.15 -4.17
CA LYS A 8 -17.77 -12.46 -5.49
C LYS A 8 -18.63 -11.90 -6.62
N GLU A 9 -19.96 -12.02 -6.53
CA GLU A 9 -20.88 -11.45 -7.51
C GLU A 9 -20.71 -9.93 -7.61
N VAL A 10 -20.73 -9.24 -6.46
CA VAL A 10 -20.57 -7.78 -6.40
C VAL A 10 -19.22 -7.33 -6.97
N LEU A 11 -18.12 -8.02 -6.63
CA LEU A 11 -16.79 -7.65 -7.09
C LEU A 11 -16.54 -7.94 -8.57
N ASN A 12 -17.23 -8.92 -9.16
CA ASN A 12 -17.09 -9.24 -10.58
C ASN A 12 -18.02 -8.42 -11.48
N ASN A 13 -19.18 -7.99 -10.98
CA ASN A 13 -20.19 -7.31 -11.79
C ASN A 13 -20.11 -5.77 -11.64
N ASN A 14 -18.97 -5.20 -12.03
CA ASN A 14 -18.65 -3.77 -11.91
C ASN A 14 -19.51 -2.84 -12.80
N HIS A 15 -20.28 -3.41 -13.75
CA HIS A 15 -21.24 -2.65 -14.55
C HIS A 15 -22.49 -2.31 -13.74
N ILE A 16 -22.92 -3.23 -12.86
CA ILE A 16 -24.07 -3.05 -11.97
C ILE A 16 -23.64 -2.38 -10.67
N PHE A 17 -22.54 -2.85 -10.07
CA PHE A 17 -22.04 -2.36 -8.79
C PHE A 17 -20.84 -1.43 -8.99
N LYS A 18 -21.06 -0.13 -8.80
CA LYS A 18 -19.99 0.89 -8.79
C LYS A 18 -19.39 1.06 -7.40
N LYS A 19 -18.14 1.52 -7.34
CA LYS A 19 -17.47 1.81 -6.07
C LYS A 19 -18.26 2.89 -5.32
N PRO A 20 -18.59 2.65 -4.04
CA PRO A 20 -19.30 3.65 -3.25
C PRO A 20 -18.41 4.88 -3.07
N THR A 21 -18.98 6.07 -3.29
CA THR A 21 -18.32 7.35 -2.99
C THR A 21 -19.05 8.02 -1.83
N PRO A 22 -18.75 7.66 -0.57
CA PRO A 22 -19.51 8.14 0.59
C PRO A 22 -19.33 9.65 0.82
N ASN A 23 -18.19 10.22 0.40
CA ASN A 23 -17.91 11.64 0.55
C ASN A 23 -17.32 12.23 -0.76
N PRO A 24 -17.85 13.34 -1.29
CA PRO A 24 -17.30 14.05 -2.44
C PRO A 24 -15.86 14.56 -2.28
N LEU A 25 -15.31 14.64 -1.07
CA LEU A 25 -13.90 14.94 -0.85
C LEU A 25 -13.00 13.72 -1.16
N ALA A 26 -13.53 12.51 -1.05
CA ALA A 26 -12.77 11.28 -1.29
C ALA A 26 -12.21 11.20 -2.73
N LYS A 27 -12.90 11.79 -3.71
CA LYS A 27 -12.45 11.86 -5.12
C LYS A 27 -11.22 12.74 -5.34
N PHE A 28 -10.90 13.64 -4.40
CA PHE A 28 -9.64 14.41 -4.44
C PHE A 28 -8.50 13.70 -3.70
N LEU A 29 -8.83 12.84 -2.74
CA LEU A 29 -7.85 12.12 -1.92
C LEU A 29 -7.46 10.76 -2.52
N VAL A 30 -8.38 10.11 -3.21
CA VAL A 30 -8.22 8.81 -3.87
C VAL A 30 -8.28 9.02 -5.37
N CYS A 31 -7.12 8.98 -6.02
CA CYS A 31 -6.98 9.13 -7.47
C CYS A 31 -6.44 7.85 -8.13
N GLY A 32 -6.35 7.87 -9.46
CA GLY A 32 -5.84 6.74 -10.24
C GLY A 32 -6.79 5.54 -10.25
N ILE A 33 -6.22 4.34 -10.34
CA ILE A 33 -6.94 3.08 -10.55
C ILE A 33 -7.97 2.80 -9.43
N ASN A 34 -7.69 3.23 -8.20
CA ASN A 34 -8.64 3.07 -7.10
C ASN A 34 -9.92 3.88 -7.31
N GLY A 35 -9.83 5.06 -7.91
CA GLY A 35 -10.99 5.93 -8.19
C GLY A 35 -11.59 5.80 -9.60
N TYR A 36 -10.94 5.08 -10.52
CA TYR A 36 -11.45 4.90 -11.88
C TYR A 36 -12.45 3.75 -11.98
N GLU A 37 -13.38 3.88 -12.92
CA GLU A 37 -14.39 2.88 -13.28
C GLU A 37 -14.33 2.58 -14.78
N ASP A 38 -14.97 1.48 -15.17
CA ASP A 38 -15.24 1.10 -16.57
C ASP A 38 -14.01 1.20 -17.49
N ASP A 39 -14.18 1.79 -18.68
CA ASP A 39 -13.13 1.91 -19.70
C ASP A 39 -11.89 2.66 -19.21
N LYS A 40 -12.09 3.66 -18.35
CA LYS A 40 -10.97 4.43 -17.79
C LYS A 40 -10.12 3.54 -16.88
N TRP A 41 -10.77 2.72 -16.03
CA TRP A 41 -10.08 1.74 -15.21
C TRP A 41 -9.38 0.70 -16.08
N SER A 42 -10.09 0.12 -17.05
CA SER A 42 -9.58 -0.91 -17.95
C SER A 42 -8.33 -0.45 -18.70
N LYS A 43 -8.37 0.76 -19.27
CA LYS A 43 -7.23 1.37 -19.96
C LYS A 43 -6.02 1.53 -19.05
N HIS A 44 -6.18 2.10 -17.86
CA HIS A 44 -5.05 2.32 -16.95
C HIS A 44 -4.50 1.01 -16.39
N ARG A 45 -5.37 0.04 -16.07
CA ARG A 45 -4.97 -1.28 -15.60
C ARG A 45 -4.15 -2.01 -16.66
N LYS A 46 -4.56 -1.93 -17.93
CA LYS A 46 -3.79 -2.50 -19.06
C LYS A 46 -2.40 -1.89 -19.19
N ILE A 47 -2.23 -0.60 -18.92
CA ILE A 47 -0.93 0.09 -18.99
C ILE A 47 0.00 -0.39 -17.87
N ILE A 48 -0.51 -0.58 -16.64
CA ILE A 48 0.33 -0.93 -15.49
C ILE A 48 0.61 -2.43 -15.36
N ASN A 49 -0.29 -3.29 -15.85
CA ASN A 49 -0.18 -4.74 -15.67
C ASN A 49 1.17 -5.34 -16.09
N PRO A 50 1.82 -4.91 -17.20
CA PRO A 50 3.13 -5.45 -17.59
C PRO A 50 4.22 -5.31 -16.52
N ALA A 51 4.16 -4.28 -15.66
CA ALA A 51 5.11 -4.10 -14.57
C ALA A 51 5.01 -5.21 -13.50
N PHE A 52 3.87 -5.90 -13.44
CA PHE A 52 3.57 -6.95 -12.48
C PHE A 52 3.57 -8.36 -13.10
N TYR A 53 4.08 -8.52 -14.33
CA TYR A 53 4.28 -9.85 -14.91
C TYR A 53 5.38 -10.60 -14.16
N VAL A 54 5.25 -11.93 -14.09
CA VAL A 54 6.16 -12.80 -13.33
C VAL A 54 7.62 -12.54 -13.69
N GLU A 55 7.93 -12.33 -14.98
CA GLU A 55 9.26 -11.97 -15.43
C GLU A 55 9.76 -10.69 -14.77
N LYS A 56 8.95 -9.63 -14.72
CA LYS A 56 9.32 -8.36 -14.05
C LYS A 56 9.43 -8.54 -12.54
N LEU A 57 8.51 -9.28 -11.92
CA LEU A 57 8.56 -9.57 -10.49
C LEU A 57 9.84 -10.34 -10.11
N ARG A 58 10.31 -11.28 -10.94
CA ARG A 58 11.57 -11.99 -10.70
C ARG A 58 12.78 -11.05 -10.58
N HIS A 59 12.79 -9.93 -11.30
CA HIS A 59 13.85 -8.92 -11.20
C HIS A 59 13.79 -8.12 -9.88
N MET A 60 12.63 -8.08 -9.22
CA MET A 60 12.44 -7.40 -7.93
C MET A 60 12.88 -8.27 -6.74
N VAL A 61 12.84 -9.60 -6.89
CA VAL A 61 13.16 -10.57 -5.81
C VAL A 61 14.53 -10.32 -5.15
N PRO A 62 15.64 -10.07 -5.88
CA PRO A 62 16.93 -9.81 -5.24
C PRO A 62 16.92 -8.59 -4.32
N ALA A 63 16.22 -7.52 -4.73
CA ALA A 63 16.07 -6.32 -3.92
C ALA A 63 15.22 -6.58 -2.66
N MET A 64 14.13 -7.34 -2.81
CA MET A 64 13.29 -7.76 -1.69
C MET A 64 14.07 -8.59 -0.67
N HIS A 65 14.80 -9.60 -1.16
CA HIS A 65 15.65 -10.46 -0.33
C HIS A 65 16.68 -9.63 0.43
N ARG A 66 17.38 -8.71 -0.26
CA ARG A 66 18.37 -7.83 0.39
C ARG A 66 17.74 -6.99 1.50
N SER A 67 16.57 -6.41 1.28
CA SER A 67 15.87 -5.63 2.31
C SER A 67 15.49 -6.48 3.53
N CYS A 68 15.08 -7.73 3.33
CA CYS A 68 14.82 -8.66 4.45
C CYS A 68 16.10 -8.99 5.24
N VAL A 69 17.20 -9.29 4.54
CA VAL A 69 18.50 -9.59 5.17
C VAL A 69 18.97 -8.42 6.03
N GLU A 70 18.92 -7.19 5.50
CA GLU A 70 19.33 -5.99 6.25
C GLU A 70 18.49 -5.75 7.51
N MET A 71 17.20 -6.09 7.48
CA MET A 71 16.34 -6.02 8.68
C MET A 71 16.77 -7.05 9.73
N ILE A 72 17.03 -8.29 9.31
CA ILE A 72 17.49 -9.37 10.20
C ILE A 72 18.86 -9.02 10.81
N GLU A 73 19.78 -8.50 10.01
CA GLU A 73 21.10 -8.05 10.48
C GLU A 73 20.98 -6.93 11.53
N LYS A 74 20.00 -6.04 11.43
CA LYS A 74 19.72 -5.04 12.48
C LYS A 74 19.29 -5.73 13.78
N TRP A 75 18.41 -6.72 13.72
CA TRP A 75 17.98 -7.47 14.90
C TRP A 75 19.13 -8.26 15.53
N GLU A 76 19.96 -8.93 14.73
CA GLU A 76 21.14 -9.65 15.22
C GLU A 76 22.12 -8.73 15.96
N LYS A 77 22.29 -7.49 15.50
CA LYS A 77 23.12 -6.48 16.19
C LYS A 77 22.53 -6.11 17.55
N LEU A 78 21.20 -5.96 17.65
CA LEU A 78 20.54 -5.66 18.93
C LEU A 78 20.73 -6.79 19.94
N VAL A 79 20.60 -8.05 19.50
CA VAL A 79 20.83 -9.23 20.37
C VAL A 79 22.26 -9.25 20.90
N LYS A 80 23.24 -8.89 20.06
CA LYS A 80 24.65 -8.83 20.47
C LYS A 80 24.93 -7.73 21.49
N ILE A 81 24.25 -6.59 21.40
CA ILE A 81 24.38 -5.47 22.34
C ILE A 81 23.88 -5.86 23.73
N GLU A 82 22.78 -6.61 23.81
CA GLU A 82 22.18 -7.06 25.07
C GLU A 82 22.86 -8.31 25.68
N GLU A 83 24.10 -8.60 25.26
CA GLU A 83 24.94 -9.70 25.77
C GLU A 83 24.26 -11.08 25.72
N GLY A 84 23.37 -11.31 24.75
CA GLY A 84 22.64 -12.58 24.63
C GLY A 84 21.48 -12.75 25.62
N LYS A 85 21.09 -11.69 26.33
CA LYS A 85 19.79 -11.66 27.04
C LYS A 85 18.67 -11.65 26.01
N GLY A 86 17.53 -12.27 26.35
CA GLY A 86 16.34 -12.22 25.50
C GLY A 86 15.89 -10.78 25.31
N ILE A 87 15.70 -10.37 24.06
CA ILE A 87 15.24 -9.02 23.70
C ILE A 87 13.82 -9.08 23.17
N GLU A 88 13.00 -8.10 23.56
CA GLU A 88 11.69 -7.87 22.98
C GLU A 88 11.81 -6.78 21.91
N ILE A 89 11.29 -7.04 20.71
CA ILE A 89 11.39 -6.12 19.57
C ILE A 89 9.98 -5.78 19.10
N ASP A 90 9.67 -4.48 18.99
CA ASP A 90 8.50 -4.02 18.25
C ASP A 90 8.72 -4.19 16.75
N VAL A 91 8.22 -5.30 16.20
CA VAL A 91 8.37 -5.64 14.79
C VAL A 91 7.59 -4.72 13.85
N ARG A 92 6.59 -3.97 14.34
CA ARG A 92 5.75 -3.12 13.48
C ARG A 92 6.58 -2.07 12.77
N ALA A 93 7.42 -1.34 13.50
CA ALA A 93 8.26 -0.30 12.94
C ALA A 93 9.25 -0.85 11.90
N TYR A 94 9.78 -2.06 12.12
CA TYR A 94 10.67 -2.72 11.18
C TYR A 94 9.95 -3.19 9.91
N PHE A 95 8.70 -3.66 10.02
CA PHE A 95 7.90 -4.03 8.84
C PHE A 95 7.47 -2.81 8.03
N GLU A 96 7.16 -1.69 8.68
CA GLU A 96 6.91 -0.41 8.00
C GLU A 96 8.16 0.03 7.21
N ASP A 97 9.36 0.01 7.84
CA ASP A 97 10.64 0.31 7.17
C ASP A 97 10.95 -0.68 6.04
N LEU A 98 10.79 -1.98 6.27
CA LEU A 98 11.02 -3.03 5.27
C LEU A 98 10.14 -2.82 4.04
N THR A 99 8.85 -2.54 4.23
CA THR A 99 7.91 -2.29 3.13
C THR A 99 8.34 -1.07 2.32
N GLY A 100 8.73 0.01 3.00
CA GLY A 100 9.28 1.20 2.36
C GLY A 100 10.55 0.91 1.57
N GLN A 101 11.50 0.16 2.14
CA GLN A 101 12.74 -0.24 1.46
C GLN A 101 12.49 -1.10 0.22
N VAL A 102 11.58 -2.07 0.32
CA VAL A 102 11.21 -2.92 -0.82
C VAL A 102 10.63 -2.06 -1.95
N ILE A 103 9.68 -1.17 -1.65
CA ILE A 103 9.06 -0.32 -2.66
C ILE A 103 10.09 0.63 -3.28
N SER A 104 10.90 1.32 -2.48
CA SER A 104 11.95 2.22 -2.98
C SER A 104 12.90 1.51 -3.94
N ARG A 105 13.42 0.35 -3.55
CA ARG A 105 14.40 -0.38 -4.37
C ARG A 105 13.79 -0.97 -5.64
N THR A 106 12.56 -1.48 -5.55
CA THR A 106 11.94 -2.24 -6.66
C THR A 106 11.20 -1.35 -7.65
N ALA A 107 10.50 -0.32 -7.17
CA ALA A 107 9.70 0.58 -8.01
C ALA A 107 10.50 1.80 -8.50
N PHE A 108 11.45 2.28 -7.69
CA PHE A 108 12.17 3.54 -7.96
C PHE A 108 13.68 3.38 -8.14
N GLY A 109 14.24 2.20 -7.85
CA GLY A 109 15.69 1.97 -7.88
C GLY A 109 16.44 2.79 -6.82
N SER A 110 15.74 3.33 -5.82
CA SER A 110 16.25 4.23 -4.80
C SER A 110 16.31 3.55 -3.43
N SER A 111 16.84 4.26 -2.43
CA SER A 111 16.75 3.83 -1.03
C SER A 111 15.47 4.36 -0.36
N TYR A 112 15.05 3.72 0.75
CA TYR A 112 13.96 4.26 1.56
C TYR A 112 14.28 5.64 2.12
N GLU A 113 15.54 5.89 2.47
CA GLU A 113 15.98 7.17 3.03
C GLU A 113 15.76 8.32 2.05
N GLU A 114 16.03 8.10 0.76
CA GLU A 114 15.76 9.07 -0.31
C GLU A 114 14.26 9.36 -0.48
N GLY A 115 13.40 8.36 -0.20
CA GLY A 115 11.93 8.47 -0.32
C GLY A 115 11.19 8.79 0.97
N ARG A 116 11.88 8.89 2.11
CA ARG A 116 11.28 8.91 3.46
C ARG A 116 10.17 9.94 3.60
N ARG A 117 10.42 11.17 3.11
CA ARG A 117 9.43 12.25 3.17
C ARG A 117 8.15 11.93 2.40
N ILE A 118 8.24 11.21 1.29
CA ILE A 118 7.08 10.79 0.49
C ILE A 118 6.25 9.77 1.28
N PHE A 119 6.90 8.79 1.92
CA PHE A 119 6.20 7.78 2.73
C PHE A 119 5.50 8.40 3.95
N GLU A 120 6.12 9.36 4.62
CA GLU A 120 5.50 10.12 5.72
C GLU A 120 4.24 10.84 5.25
N LEU A 121 4.34 11.58 4.14
CA LEU A 121 3.21 12.27 3.53
C LEU A 121 2.10 11.31 3.08
N GLN A 122 2.45 10.14 2.54
CA GLN A 122 1.48 9.11 2.19
C GLN A 122 0.76 8.54 3.42
N LYS A 123 1.46 8.40 4.55
CA LYS A 123 0.86 7.96 5.82
C LYS A 123 -0.12 9.00 6.38
N GLU A 124 0.27 10.27 6.35
CA GLU A 124 -0.61 11.39 6.71
C GLU A 124 -1.85 11.44 5.79
N GLN A 125 -1.64 11.34 4.47
CA GLN A 125 -2.72 11.34 3.49
C GLN A 125 -3.66 10.14 3.70
N ALA A 126 -3.14 8.95 3.99
CA ALA A 126 -3.94 7.76 4.25
C ALA A 126 -4.85 7.93 5.48
N GLU A 127 -4.33 8.55 6.54
CA GLU A 127 -5.11 8.82 7.75
C GLU A 127 -6.22 9.86 7.51
N LEU A 128 -5.92 10.96 6.82
CA LEU A 128 -6.92 11.96 6.43
C LEU A 128 -7.99 11.33 5.51
N THR A 129 -7.57 10.50 4.55
CA THR A 129 -8.47 9.79 3.65
C THR A 129 -9.41 8.86 4.42
N ARG A 130 -8.89 8.13 5.41
CA ARG A 130 -9.69 7.27 6.29
C ARG A 130 -10.78 8.05 7.02
N GLN A 131 -10.42 9.20 7.61
CA GLN A 131 -11.38 10.05 8.32
C GLN A 131 -12.49 10.53 7.39
N VAL A 132 -12.14 10.98 6.18
CA VAL A 132 -13.11 11.43 5.17
C VAL A 132 -14.02 10.29 4.70
N LEU A 133 -13.47 9.09 4.45
CA LEU A 133 -14.26 7.94 4.03
C LEU A 133 -15.24 7.44 5.10
N GLN A 134 -14.93 7.65 6.37
CA GLN A 134 -15.79 7.30 7.51
C GLN A 134 -16.80 8.40 7.87
N SER A 135 -16.61 9.62 7.36
CA SER A 135 -17.53 10.73 7.60
C SER A 135 -18.83 10.60 6.80
N VAL A 136 -19.96 11.00 7.40
CA VAL A 136 -21.24 11.16 6.68
C VAL A 136 -21.21 12.49 5.94
N TYR A 137 -21.36 12.44 4.62
CA TYR A 137 -21.57 13.65 3.83
C TYR A 137 -23.06 14.01 3.81
N VAL A 138 -23.39 15.21 4.31
CA VAL A 138 -24.76 15.77 4.24
C VAL A 138 -24.79 16.84 3.14
N PRO A 139 -25.53 16.63 2.03
CA PRO A 139 -25.68 17.64 0.99
C PRO A 139 -26.25 18.94 1.57
N GLY A 140 -25.58 20.07 1.32
CA GLY A 140 -25.98 21.39 1.84
C GLY A 140 -25.28 21.85 3.12
N TRP A 141 -24.44 21.02 3.75
CA TRP A 141 -23.51 21.50 4.78
C TRP A 141 -22.37 22.29 4.15
N ARG A 142 -22.57 23.61 4.11
CA ARG A 142 -21.56 24.68 4.08
C ARG A 142 -22.09 25.86 4.87
#